data_AF-A0A1G0Z679-F1
#
_entry.id   AF-A0A1G0Z679-F1
#
_cell.length_a   1.000
_cell.length_b   1.000
_cell.length_c   1.000
_cell.angle_alpha   90.00
_cell.angle_beta   90.00
_cell.angle_gamma   90.00
#
_symmetry.space_group_name_H-M   'P 1'
#
loop_
_entity.id
_entity.type
_entity.pdbx_description
1 polymer ?
#
loop_
_entity_poly.entity_id
_entity_poly.type
_entity_poly.pdbx_seq_one_letter_code
_entity_poly.pdbx_strand_id
1 'polypeptide(L)' 'MNATVLDLRKNMKGVIAALDRNEKVTLTYRGRKKAVIVPCAKKASTMSVSQHPAFGMWADRKDMEDVGGFVRNLRKGRSF' A
#
# COMPACT_ATOMS: atom_id res chain seq x y z
N MET A 1 3.84 9.27 6.56
CA MET A 1 3.95 9.79 7.94
C MET A 1 5.13 10.76 8.08
N ASN A 2 5.06 11.75 8.99
CA ASN A 2 6.21 12.56 9.40
C ASN A 2 6.60 12.22 10.85
N ALA A 3 7.89 12.11 11.13
CA ALA A 3 8.41 11.91 12.48
C ALA A 3 9.53 12.93 12.76
N THR A 4 9.65 13.36 14.00
CA THR A 4 10.76 14.18 14.46
C THR A 4 11.86 13.32 15.05
N VAL A 5 13.07 13.87 15.21
CA VAL A 5 14.14 13.20 15.96
C VAL A 5 13.73 12.91 17.41
N LEU A 6 12.82 13.71 17.99
CA LEU A 6 12.28 13.42 19.33
C LEU A 6 11.41 12.17 19.33
N ASP A 7 10.61 11.97 18.28
CA ASP A 7 9.77 10.78 18.12
C ASP A 7 10.61 9.51 17.98
N LEU A 8 11.79 9.61 17.35
CA LEU A 8 12.75 8.51 17.31
C LEU A 8 13.33 8.15 18.69
N ARG A 9 13.27 9.06 19.67
CA ARG A 9 13.73 8.76 21.04
C ARG A 9 12.58 8.29 21.92
N LYS A 10 11.43 8.96 21.84
CA LYS A 10 10.32 8.80 22.78
C LYS A 10 9.21 7.88 22.28
N ASN A 11 9.05 7.74 20.97
CA ASN A 11 7.87 7.12 20.38
C ASN A 11 8.20 6.15 19.22
N MET A 12 9.30 5.41 19.37
CA MET A 12 9.77 4.46 18.36
C MET A 12 8.75 3.39 18.00
N LYS A 13 7.91 2.98 18.96
CA LYS A 13 6.85 1.99 18.71
C LYS A 13 5.91 2.45 17.58
N GLY A 14 5.55 3.73 17.54
CA GLY A 14 4.70 4.28 16.48
C GLY A 14 5.41 4.33 15.13
N VAL A 15 6.69 4.68 15.11
CA VAL A 15 7.51 4.72 13.89
C VAL A 15 7.68 3.32 13.31
N ILE A 16 7.99 2.32 14.13
CA ILE A 16 8.11 0.92 13.69
C ILE A 16 6.77 0.42 13.16
N ALA A 17 5.66 0.67 13.85
CA ALA A 17 4.33 0.26 13.39
C ALA A 17 3.96 0.87 12.02
N ALA A 18 4.39 2.10 11.73
CA ALA A 18 4.19 2.71 10.41
C ALA A 18 5.04 2.02 9.33
N LEU A 19 6.28 1.67 9.64
CA LEU A 19 7.15 0.92 8.73
C LEU A 19 6.58 -0.48 8.47
N ASP A 20 6.02 -1.15 9.48
CA ASP A 20 5.38 -2.47 9.35
C ASP A 20 4.15 -2.44 8.42
N ARG A 21 3.43 -1.31 8.39
CA ARG A 21 2.32 -1.05 7.44
C ARG A 21 2.78 -0.63 6.05
N ASN A 22 4.08 -0.75 5.78
CA ASN A 22 4.70 -0.38 4.52
C ASN A 22 4.61 1.13 4.20
N GLU A 23 4.48 1.99 5.22
CA GLU A 23 4.41 3.44 5.04
C GLU A 23 5.80 4.07 4.99
N LYS A 24 5.93 5.14 4.20
CA LYS A 24 7.12 6.00 4.15
C LYS A 24 7.10 7.02 5.30
N VAL A 25 8.18 7.07 6.09
CA VAL A 25 8.32 8.00 7.22
C VAL A 25 9.36 9.07 6.91
N THR A 26 8.94 10.34 6.84
CA THR A 26 9.86 11.47 6.64
C THR A 26 10.38 11.96 7.99
N LEU A 27 11.70 11.94 8.18
CA LEU A 27 12.34 12.42 9.38
C LEU A 27 12.63 13.91 9.28
N THR A 28 12.21 14.64 10.31
CA THR A 28 12.47 16.08 10.45
C THR A 28 13.28 16.40 11.70
N TYR A 29 14.13 17.41 11.60
CA TYR A 29 14.85 17.98 12.73
C TYR A 29 14.72 19.50 12.70
N ARG A 30 14.16 20.08 13.77
CA ARG A 30 13.89 21.53 13.89
C ARG A 30 13.17 22.10 12.66
N GLY A 31 12.11 21.41 12.23
CA GLY A 31 11.28 21.81 11.08
C GLY A 31 11.87 21.52 9.70
N ARG A 32 13.12 21.03 9.59
CA ARG A 32 13.75 20.71 8.31
C ARG A 32 13.71 19.21 8.05
N LYS A 33 13.34 18.80 6.83
CA LYS A 33 13.46 17.41 6.38
C LYS A 33 14.93 17.00 6.36
N LYS A 34 15.24 15.83 6.91
CA LYS A 34 16.62 15.31 7.01
C LYS A 34 16.79 13.98 6.30
N ALA A 35 15.82 13.08 6.44
CA ALA A 35 15.90 11.77 5.84
C ALA A 35 14.50 11.23 5.56
N VAL A 36 14.44 10.12 4.84
CA VAL A 36 13.24 9.31 4.73
C VAL A 36 13.61 7.88 5.11
N ILE A 37 12.87 7.34 6.07
CA ILE A 37 12.93 5.94 6.45
C ILE A 37 11.88 5.21 5.61
N VAL A 38 12.36 4.21 4.87
CA VAL A 38 11.50 3.31 4.10
C VAL A 38 11.56 1.92 4.73
N PRO A 39 10.45 1.18 4.72
CA PRO A 39 10.46 -0.23 5.09
C PRO A 39 11.50 -0.97 4.25
N CYS A 40 12.25 -1.87 4.87
CA CYS A 40 13.02 -2.83 4.11
C CYS A 40 12.01 -3.58 3.23
N ALA A 41 12.22 -3.58 1.91
CA ALA A 41 11.42 -4.42 1.04
C ALA A 41 11.54 -5.84 1.58
N LYS A 42 10.46 -6.38 2.16
CA LYS A 42 10.30 -7.84 2.21
C LYS A 42 10.56 -8.25 0.77
N LYS A 43 11.53 -9.13 0.53
CA LYS A 43 11.70 -9.73 -0.79
C LYS A 43 10.30 -10.20 -1.16
N ALA A 44 9.60 -9.44 -2.01
CA ALA A 44 8.40 -9.93 -2.63
C ALA A 44 8.89 -11.23 -3.24
N SER A 45 8.20 -12.33 -2.94
CA SER A 45 8.46 -13.56 -3.68
C SER A 45 8.56 -13.12 -5.14
N THR A 46 9.72 -13.34 -5.76
CA THR A 46 9.97 -13.00 -7.16
C THR A 46 9.21 -13.99 -8.05
N MET A 47 7.99 -14.32 -7.64
CA MET A 47 7.07 -15.12 -8.37
C MET A 47 6.65 -14.26 -9.55
N SER A 48 6.80 -14.82 -10.74
CA SER A 48 6.28 -14.17 -11.93
C SER A 48 4.79 -13.88 -11.72
N VAL A 49 4.32 -12.75 -12.25
CA VAL A 49 2.89 -12.42 -12.25
C VAL A 49 2.07 -13.58 -12.86
N SER A 50 2.62 -14.27 -13.86
CA SER A 50 2.01 -15.45 -14.48
C SER A 50 1.90 -16.69 -13.58
N GLN A 51 2.70 -16.77 -12.51
CA GLN A 51 2.68 -17.88 -11.56
C GLN A 51 1.68 -17.63 -10.41
N HIS A 52 1.12 -16.43 -10.32
CA HIS A 52 0.14 -16.12 -9.28
C HIS A 52 -1.20 -16.79 -9.59
N PRO A 53 -1.84 -17.51 -8.65
CA PRO A 53 -3.13 -18.20 -8.91
C PRO A 53 -4.27 -17.28 -9.37
N ALA A 54 -4.20 -15.99 -9.03
CA ALA A 54 -5.17 -15.00 -9.51
C ALA A 54 -4.92 -14.54 -10.96
N PHE A 55 -3.77 -14.85 -11.57
CA PHE A 55 -3.50 -14.50 -12.95
C PHE A 55 -4.44 -15.28 -13.87
N GLY A 56 -5.19 -14.58 -14.73
CA GLY A 56 -6.18 -15.20 -15.60
C GLY A 56 -7.48 -15.61 -14.90
N MET A 57 -7.69 -15.30 -13.62
CA MET A 57 -8.91 -15.70 -12.89
C MET A 57 -10.23 -15.20 -13.50
N TRP A 58 -10.17 -14.19 -14.37
CA TRP A 58 -11.31 -13.61 -15.08
C TRP A 58 -11.24 -13.83 -16.60
N ALA A 59 -10.32 -14.65 -17.10
CA ALA A 59 -10.16 -14.87 -18.54
C ALA A 59 -11.43 -15.45 -19.19
N ASP A 60 -12.15 -16.32 -18.47
CA ASP A 60 -13.35 -16.98 -18.98
C ASP A 60 -14.65 -16.21 -18.69
N ARG A 61 -14.55 -15.04 -18.03
CA ARG A 61 -15.72 -14.24 -17.63
C ARG A 61 -16.14 -13.27 -18.72
N LYS A 62 -17.17 -13.67 -19.47
CA LYS A 62 -17.79 -12.84 -20.51
C LYS A 62 -18.61 -11.68 -19.96
N ASP A 63 -19.10 -11.78 -18.73
CA ASP A 63 -19.87 -10.72 -18.06
C ASP A 63 -19.03 -9.48 -17.71
N MET A 64 -17.71 -9.61 -17.77
CA MET A 64 -16.73 -8.59 -17.39
C MET A 64 -15.92 -8.07 -18.60
N GLU A 65 -16.38 -8.35 -19.83
CA GLU A 65 -15.75 -7.93 -21.09
C GLU A 65 -15.60 -6.40 -21.17
N ASP A 66 -16.62 -5.65 -20.69
CA ASP A 66 -16.48 -4.23 -20.37
C ASP A 66 -16.15 -4.03 -18.89
N VAL A 67 -14.84 -4.00 -18.60
CA VAL A 67 -14.30 -3.74 -17.25
C VAL A 67 -14.82 -2.42 -16.68
N GLY A 68 -14.95 -1.38 -17.51
CA GLY A 68 -15.36 -0.05 -17.08
C GLY A 68 -16.82 -0.01 -16.64
N GLY A 69 -17.71 -0.56 -17.47
CA GLY A 69 -19.13 -0.73 -17.17
C GLY A 69 -19.36 -1.60 -15.94
N PHE A 70 -18.64 -2.72 -15.84
CA PHE A 70 -18.74 -3.64 -14.70
C PHE A 70 -18.37 -2.97 -13.38
N VAL A 71 -17.22 -2.28 -13.32
CA VAL A 71 -16.79 -1.56 -12.10
C VAL A 71 -17.73 -0.41 -11.75
N ARG A 72 -18.25 0.32 -12.76
CA ARG A 72 -19.24 1.39 -12.53
C ARG A 72 -20.53 0.83 -11.93
N ASN A 73 -21.01 -0.31 -12.42
CA ASN A 73 -22.19 -0.98 -11.86
C ASN A 73 -21.96 -1.44 -10.41
N LEU A 74 -20.81 -2.03 -10.09
CA LEU A 74 -20.44 -2.40 -8.71
C LEU A 74 -20.42 -1.21 -7.75
N ARG A 75 -20.01 -0.03 -8.23
CA ARG A 75 -19.93 1.21 -7.43
C ARG A 75 -21.26 1.95 -7.33
N LYS A 76 -22.32 1.51 -8.02
CA LYS A 76 -23.65 2.10 -7.84
C LYS A 76 -24.09 1.86 -6.40
N GLY A 77 -24.54 2.93 -5.73
CA GLY A 77 -25.17 2.81 -4.42
C GLY A 77 -26.37 1.86 -4.50
N ARG A 78 -26.67 1.15 -3.41
CA ARG A 78 -27.89 0.35 -3.36
C ARG A 78 -29.08 1.30 -3.43
N SER A 79 -29.94 1.11 -4.43
CA SER A 79 -31.29 1.67 -4.35
C SER A 79 -32.05 0.85 -3.31
N PHE A 80 -32.65 1.54 -2.35
CA PHE A 80 -33.75 1.00 -1.57
C PHE A 80 -35.03 1.07 -2.39
#